data_AF-A0A8H7WWU0-F1
#
_entry.id   AF-A0A8H7WWU0-F1
#
_cell.length_a   1.000
_cell.length_b   1.000
_cell.length_c   1.000
_cell.angle_alpha   90.00
_cell.angle_beta   90.00
_cell.angle_gamma   90.00
#
_symmetry.space_group_name_H-M   'P 1'
#
loop_
_entity.id
_entity.type
_entity.pdbx_description
1 polymer ?
#
loop_
_entity_poly.entity_id
_entity_poly.type
_entity_poly.pdbx_seq_one_letter_code
_entity_poly.pdbx_strand_id
1 'polypeptide(L)'
;MEPTEIKLCILAVPTITTKFTADPLFAPLNTSQFFDPSTLTLWNTLMPPGTGRPVSDPTHTFFTTSMTHQLHCVYMMARIFSGMVLNTTSPIPDTLLPEDWHFHFMHCVDYMRQAVMCSADLALEPHEPDDLDEGALDAAWNARHVCKDYGAVTGYLEEQINDGARVVLPIDD
;
A
#
# COMPACT_ATOMS: atom_id res chain seq x y z
N MET A 1 -7.31 -22.59 8.51
CA MET A 1 -7.40 -21.72 9.70
C MET A 1 -8.86 -21.36 9.89
N GLU A 2 -9.43 -21.62 11.05
CA GLU A 2 -10.83 -21.24 11.30
C GLU A 2 -10.96 -19.71 11.47
N PRO A 3 -12.13 -19.09 11.18
CA PRO A 3 -12.35 -17.65 11.34
C PRO A 3 -12.00 -17.11 12.74
N THR A 4 -12.16 -17.95 13.76
CA THR A 4 -11.86 -17.63 15.17
C THR A 4 -10.37 -17.53 15.43
N GLU A 5 -9.56 -18.39 14.80
CA GLU A 5 -8.09 -18.37 14.89
C GLU A 5 -7.52 -17.15 14.15
N ILE A 6 -8.07 -16.82 12.98
CA ILE A 6 -7.69 -15.61 12.21
C ILE A 6 -7.90 -14.35 13.07
N LYS A 7 -9.03 -14.27 13.78
CA LYS A 7 -9.33 -13.13 14.67
C LYS A 7 -8.34 -13.04 15.83
N LEU A 8 -7.93 -14.17 16.41
CA LEU A 8 -6.98 -14.20 17.52
C LEU A 8 -5.58 -13.73 17.10
N CYS A 9 -5.10 -14.15 15.92
CA CYS A 9 -3.81 -13.74 15.37
C CYS A 9 -3.76 -12.24 15.03
N ILE A 10 -4.83 -11.70 14.43
CA ILE A 10 -4.90 -10.26 14.10
C ILE A 10 -4.92 -9.40 15.36
N LEU A 11 -5.61 -9.85 16.41
CA LEU A 11 -5.70 -9.13 17.68
C LEU A 11 -4.38 -9.16 18.47
N ALA A 12 -3.53 -10.15 18.25
CA ALA A 12 -2.25 -10.29 18.95
C ALA A 12 -1.17 -9.30 18.47
N VAL A 13 -1.29 -8.75 17.25
CA VAL A 13 -0.35 -7.76 16.74
C VAL A 13 -0.47 -6.45 17.55
N PRO A 14 0.63 -5.94 18.13
CA PRO A 14 0.61 -4.75 18.95
C PRO A 14 0.18 -3.51 18.17
N THR A 15 -0.38 -2.53 18.88
CA THR A 15 -0.69 -1.21 18.33
C THR A 15 0.26 -0.16 18.87
N ILE A 16 0.51 0.87 18.07
CA ILE A 16 1.34 2.02 18.40
C ILE A 16 0.59 3.30 18.08
N THR A 17 0.91 4.38 18.78
CA THR A 17 0.47 5.72 18.40
C THR A 17 1.55 6.36 17.55
N THR A 18 1.20 6.80 16.34
CA THR A 18 2.13 7.46 15.43
C THR A 18 1.53 8.77 14.90
N LYS A 19 2.41 9.71 14.55
CA LYS A 19 2.06 10.89 13.76
C LYS A 19 2.56 10.62 12.35
N PHE A 20 1.70 10.81 11.35
CA PHE A 20 2.11 10.60 9.98
C PHE A 20 3.14 11.67 9.56
N THR A 21 4.02 11.31 8.63
CA THR A 21 4.96 12.25 8.00
C THR A 21 4.98 12.05 6.50
N ALA A 22 4.75 13.13 5.75
CA ALA A 22 4.86 13.09 4.30
C ALA A 22 6.28 12.70 3.89
N ASP A 23 6.39 11.73 2.99
CA ASP A 23 7.66 11.27 2.46
C ASP A 23 7.65 11.35 0.92
N PRO A 24 8.26 12.39 0.33
CA PRO A 24 8.30 12.56 -1.11
C PRO A 24 9.20 11.53 -1.81
N LEU A 25 9.93 10.69 -1.08
CA LEU A 25 10.67 9.58 -1.70
C LEU A 25 9.74 8.45 -2.13
N PHE A 26 8.61 8.25 -1.43
CA PHE A 26 7.56 7.32 -1.87
C PHE A 26 6.62 7.95 -2.90
N ALA A 27 6.31 9.24 -2.74
CA ALA A 27 5.40 9.97 -3.60
C ALA A 27 6.03 11.29 -4.10
N PRO A 28 6.93 11.23 -5.10
CA PRO A 28 7.57 12.43 -5.64
C PRO A 28 6.56 13.39 -6.26
N LEU A 29 6.69 14.69 -5.97
CA LEU A 29 5.84 15.74 -6.56
C LEU A 29 6.03 15.84 -8.09
N ASN A 30 7.24 15.57 -8.58
CA ASN A 30 7.47 15.37 -10.00
C ASN A 30 7.14 13.92 -10.35
N THR A 31 5.98 13.71 -10.97
CA THR A 31 5.46 12.39 -11.35
C THR A 31 6.43 11.57 -12.21
N SER A 32 7.30 12.22 -12.98
CA SER A 32 8.34 11.53 -13.76
C SER A 32 9.31 10.73 -12.89
N GLN A 33 9.58 11.22 -11.67
CA GLN A 33 10.52 10.61 -10.72
C GLN A 33 9.94 9.39 -10.00
N PHE A 34 8.64 9.10 -10.17
CA PHE A 34 8.05 7.87 -9.63
C PHE A 34 8.73 6.61 -10.20
N PHE A 35 9.14 6.68 -11.46
CA PHE A 35 9.84 5.59 -12.15
C PHE A 35 11.35 5.55 -11.89
N ASP A 36 11.88 6.46 -11.06
CA ASP A 36 13.28 6.41 -10.67
C ASP A 36 13.57 5.10 -9.90
N PRO A 37 14.70 4.41 -10.18
CA PRO A 37 15.02 3.15 -9.53
C PRO A 37 15.02 3.24 -8.00
N SER A 38 15.40 4.39 -7.42
CA SER A 38 15.36 4.63 -5.98
C SER A 38 13.94 4.60 -5.42
N THR A 39 13.00 5.25 -6.10
CA THR A 39 11.58 5.28 -5.72
C THR A 39 10.97 3.88 -5.80
N LEU A 40 11.18 3.19 -6.92
CA LEU A 40 10.67 1.84 -7.12
C LEU A 40 11.27 0.84 -6.12
N THR A 41 12.56 0.95 -5.81
CA THR A 41 13.23 0.12 -4.79
C THR A 41 12.66 0.41 -3.41
N LEU A 42 12.40 1.68 -3.09
CA LEU A 42 11.84 2.07 -1.81
C LEU A 42 10.43 1.48 -1.60
N TRP A 43 9.56 1.50 -2.61
CA TRP A 43 8.26 0.85 -2.55
C TRP A 43 8.33 -0.65 -2.26
N ASN A 44 9.34 -1.35 -2.80
CA ASN A 44 9.56 -2.77 -2.50
C ASN A 44 9.88 -3.03 -1.01
N THR A 45 10.46 -2.04 -0.31
CA THR A 45 10.76 -2.19 1.14
C THR A 45 9.51 -2.20 2.03
N LEU A 46 8.34 -1.84 1.49
CA LEU A 46 7.05 -1.92 2.19
C LEU A 46 6.46 -3.34 2.22
N MET A 47 7.10 -4.29 1.54
CA MET A 47 6.62 -5.67 1.51
C MET A 47 7.51 -6.54 2.41
N PRO A 48 6.94 -7.56 3.08
CA PRO A 48 7.76 -8.54 3.80
C PRO A 48 8.69 -9.28 2.82
N PRO A 49 9.89 -9.70 3.25
CA PRO A 49 10.74 -10.57 2.44
C PRO A 49 10.01 -11.84 1.98
N GLY A 50 10.42 -12.38 0.82
CA GLY A 50 9.86 -13.63 0.30
C GLY A 50 8.53 -13.50 -0.44
N THR A 51 8.15 -12.30 -0.87
CA THR A 51 6.97 -12.11 -1.75
C THR A 51 7.09 -12.93 -3.03
N GLY A 52 5.97 -13.44 -3.53
CA GLY A 52 5.93 -14.15 -4.79
C GLY A 52 4.52 -14.60 -5.18
N ARG A 53 4.39 -15.02 -6.44
CA ARG A 53 3.16 -15.67 -6.92
C ARG A 53 3.22 -17.17 -6.65
N PRO A 54 2.13 -17.77 -6.16
CA PRO A 54 2.04 -19.22 -6.07
C PRO A 54 1.94 -19.80 -7.49
N VAL A 55 2.33 -21.07 -7.63
CA VAL A 55 2.10 -21.80 -8.88
C VAL A 55 0.58 -21.82 -9.14
N SER A 56 0.18 -21.46 -10.35
CA SER A 56 -1.23 -21.46 -10.73
C SER A 56 -1.77 -22.90 -10.67
N ASP A 57 -2.59 -23.17 -9.66
CA ASP A 57 -3.25 -24.45 -9.45
C ASP A 57 -4.75 -24.19 -9.29
N PRO A 58 -5.59 -24.61 -10.27
CA PRO A 58 -7.03 -24.38 -10.21
C PRO A 58 -7.73 -25.17 -9.09
N THR A 59 -7.03 -26.11 -8.45
CA THR A 59 -7.54 -26.91 -7.34
C THR A 59 -7.18 -26.34 -5.97
N HIS A 60 -6.30 -25.33 -5.91
CA HIS A 60 -5.79 -24.76 -4.68
C HIS A 60 -6.19 -23.28 -4.52
N THR A 61 -6.94 -22.96 -3.46
CA THR A 61 -7.21 -21.57 -3.09
C THR A 61 -6.05 -21.04 -2.26
N PHE A 62 -5.39 -20.00 -2.76
CA PHE A 62 -4.43 -19.23 -1.95
C PHE A 62 -5.09 -17.95 -1.42
N PHE A 63 -4.56 -17.45 -0.30
CA PHE A 63 -5.03 -16.24 0.35
C PHE A 63 -3.90 -15.23 0.44
N THR A 64 -4.19 -13.96 0.14
CA THR A 64 -3.27 -12.84 0.31
C THR A 64 -3.63 -12.04 1.56
N THR A 65 -2.69 -11.20 2.02
CA THR A 65 -2.96 -10.29 3.13
C THR A 65 -3.57 -8.99 2.61
N SER A 66 -4.67 -8.55 3.23
CA SER A 66 -5.34 -7.30 2.81
C SER A 66 -4.42 -6.09 2.91
N MET A 67 -3.65 -5.93 3.99
CA MET A 67 -2.73 -4.79 4.15
C MET A 67 -1.73 -4.68 2.98
N THR A 68 -1.10 -5.79 2.57
CA THR A 68 -0.13 -5.77 1.45
C THR A 68 -0.82 -5.55 0.09
N HIS A 69 -2.08 -6.00 -0.05
CA HIS A 69 -2.89 -5.70 -1.24
C HIS A 69 -3.30 -4.21 -1.30
N GLN A 70 -3.57 -3.59 -0.15
CA GLN A 70 -3.82 -2.14 -0.05
C GLN A 70 -2.57 -1.35 -0.49
N LEU A 71 -1.37 -1.75 -0.04
CA LEU A 71 -0.11 -1.13 -0.48
C LEU A 71 0.11 -1.27 -1.99
N HIS A 72 -0.14 -2.46 -2.54
CA HIS A 72 -0.13 -2.69 -3.99
C HIS A 72 -1.10 -1.76 -4.73
N CYS A 73 -2.33 -1.58 -4.22
CA CYS A 73 -3.29 -0.66 -4.82
C CYS A 73 -2.78 0.79 -4.82
N VAL A 74 -2.20 1.27 -3.72
CA VAL A 74 -1.63 2.63 -3.67
C VAL A 74 -0.46 2.77 -4.65
N TYR A 75 0.44 1.77 -4.70
CA TYR A 75 1.54 1.73 -5.67
C TYR A 75 1.03 1.81 -7.11
N MET A 76 0.04 0.98 -7.47
CA MET A 76 -0.52 0.95 -8.82
C MET A 76 -1.23 2.25 -9.19
N MET A 77 -1.97 2.86 -8.26
CA MET A 77 -2.58 4.17 -8.48
C MET A 77 -1.53 5.24 -8.78
N ALA A 78 -0.45 5.30 -7.99
CA ALA A 78 0.65 6.24 -8.20
C ALA A 78 1.40 5.97 -9.52
N ARG A 79 1.65 4.71 -9.85
CA ARG A 79 2.27 4.27 -11.11
C ARG A 79 1.45 4.68 -12.33
N ILE A 80 0.15 4.40 -12.30
CA ILE A 80 -0.78 4.70 -13.39
C ILE A 80 -0.89 6.20 -13.59
N PHE A 81 -1.11 6.97 -12.51
CA PHE A 81 -1.16 8.43 -12.59
C PHE A 81 0.13 9.01 -13.18
N SER A 82 1.29 8.54 -12.70
CA SER A 82 2.59 9.00 -13.18
C SER A 82 2.82 8.65 -14.65
N GLY A 83 2.48 7.44 -15.07
CA GLY A 83 2.58 7.01 -16.47
C GLY A 83 1.66 7.82 -17.39
N MET A 84 0.44 8.12 -16.96
CA MET A 84 -0.48 8.98 -17.72
C MET A 84 0.08 10.40 -17.91
N VAL A 85 0.58 11.02 -16.83
CA VAL A 85 1.18 12.36 -16.91
C VAL A 85 2.40 12.36 -17.83
N LEU A 86 3.29 11.36 -17.70
CA LEU A 86 4.42 11.20 -18.60
C LEU A 86 3.99 11.11 -20.06
N ASN A 87 2.98 10.28 -20.39
CA ASN A 87 2.50 10.12 -21.76
C ASN A 87 2.00 11.43 -22.40
N THR A 88 1.49 12.38 -21.59
CA THR A 88 1.10 13.71 -22.10
C THR A 88 2.29 14.60 -22.47
N THR A 89 3.46 14.33 -21.89
CA THR A 89 4.68 15.14 -22.06
C THR A 89 5.73 14.48 -22.97
N SER A 90 5.72 13.15 -23.08
CA SER A 90 6.57 12.35 -23.96
C SER A 90 5.94 10.97 -24.18
N PRO A 91 5.94 10.41 -25.41
CA PRO A 91 5.45 9.06 -25.63
C PRO A 91 6.19 8.05 -24.75
N ILE A 92 5.45 7.31 -23.93
CA ILE A 92 5.98 6.23 -23.11
C ILE A 92 5.94 4.90 -23.86
N PRO A 93 6.80 3.92 -23.52
CA PRO A 93 6.66 2.57 -24.04
C PRO A 93 5.30 1.98 -23.67
N ASP A 94 4.67 1.23 -24.59
CA ASP A 94 3.41 0.52 -24.34
C ASP A 94 3.51 -0.47 -23.16
N THR A 95 4.72 -0.82 -22.74
CA THR A 95 5.01 -1.71 -21.62
C THR A 95 5.05 -1.01 -20.25
N LEU A 96 4.98 0.33 -20.20
CA LEU A 96 5.11 1.05 -18.93
C LEU A 96 3.89 0.85 -18.01
N LEU A 97 2.70 0.82 -18.61
CA LEU A 97 1.42 0.59 -17.95
C LEU A 97 0.79 -0.72 -18.45
N PRO A 98 0.08 -1.46 -17.57
CA PRO A 98 -0.74 -2.61 -18.00
C PRO A 98 -1.79 -2.21 -19.03
N GLU A 99 -2.18 -3.12 -19.92
CA GLU A 99 -3.22 -2.88 -20.94
C GLU A 99 -4.57 -2.48 -20.32
N ASP A 100 -4.88 -3.07 -19.16
CA ASP A 100 -6.12 -2.88 -18.39
C ASP A 100 -5.97 -1.82 -17.29
N TRP A 101 -4.99 -0.92 -17.38
CA TRP A 101 -4.68 0.06 -16.34
C TRP A 101 -5.90 0.85 -15.84
N HIS A 102 -6.86 1.17 -16.70
CA HIS A 102 -8.06 1.93 -16.33
C HIS A 102 -9.00 1.12 -15.43
N PHE A 103 -9.17 -0.17 -15.72
CA PHE A 103 -9.93 -1.09 -14.89
C PHE A 103 -9.21 -1.31 -13.56
N HIS A 104 -7.90 -1.56 -13.61
CA HIS A 104 -7.08 -1.76 -12.43
C HIS A 104 -7.15 -0.52 -11.51
N PHE A 105 -6.99 0.69 -12.05
CA PHE A 105 -7.09 1.94 -11.28
C PHE A 105 -8.44 2.06 -10.54
N MET A 106 -9.55 1.84 -11.23
CA MET A 106 -10.88 1.96 -10.62
C MET A 106 -11.16 0.84 -9.61
N HIS A 107 -10.60 -0.36 -9.82
CA HIS A 107 -10.63 -1.43 -8.83
C HIS A 107 -9.88 -1.03 -7.55
N CYS A 108 -8.66 -0.49 -7.68
CA CYS A 108 -7.88 0.01 -6.55
C CYS A 108 -8.61 1.12 -5.79
N VAL A 109 -9.26 2.05 -6.50
CA VAL A 109 -10.06 3.12 -5.88
C VAL A 109 -11.18 2.55 -5.02
N ASP A 110 -11.98 1.61 -5.54
CA ASP A 110 -13.06 1.03 -4.73
C ASP A 110 -12.53 0.15 -3.60
N TYR A 111 -11.46 -0.61 -3.82
CA TYR A 111 -10.82 -1.42 -2.79
C TYR A 111 -10.30 -0.56 -1.64
N MET A 112 -9.58 0.53 -1.95
CA MET A 112 -9.06 1.45 -0.94
C MET A 112 -10.16 2.19 -0.19
N ARG A 113 -11.26 2.58 -0.86
CA ARG A 113 -12.45 3.13 -0.19
C ARG A 113 -12.98 2.15 0.86
N GLN A 114 -13.13 0.87 0.51
CA GLN A 114 -13.61 -0.15 1.46
C GLN A 114 -12.60 -0.43 2.57
N ALA A 115 -11.30 -0.43 2.27
CA ALA A 115 -10.24 -0.60 3.27
C ALA A 115 -10.22 0.53 4.31
N VAL A 116 -10.41 1.78 3.89
CA VAL A 116 -10.54 2.94 4.78
C VAL A 116 -11.79 2.80 5.65
N MET A 117 -12.94 2.45 5.08
CA MET A 117 -14.17 2.22 5.86
C MET A 117 -14.04 1.06 6.85
N CYS A 118 -13.29 0.02 6.51
CA CYS A 118 -13.06 -1.14 7.36
C CYS A 118 -12.14 -0.78 8.54
N SER A 119 -11.07 -0.02 8.28
CA SER A 119 -10.10 0.38 9.30
C SER A 119 -10.64 1.50 10.20
N ALA A 120 -11.48 2.37 9.62
CA ALA A 120 -12.18 3.48 10.29
C ALA A 120 -11.30 4.25 11.27
N ASP A 121 -10.21 4.84 10.76
CA ASP A 121 -9.34 5.68 11.58
C ASP A 121 -10.11 6.88 12.15
N LEU A 122 -10.08 7.03 13.47
CA LEU A 122 -10.82 8.06 14.22
C LEU A 122 -9.90 9.15 14.77
N ALA A 123 -8.65 9.24 14.28
CA ALA A 123 -7.75 10.32 14.63
C ALA A 123 -8.39 11.69 14.34
N LEU A 124 -8.17 12.65 15.24
CA LEU A 124 -8.61 14.03 15.04
C LEU A 124 -7.50 14.80 14.31
N GLU A 125 -7.83 15.32 13.14
CA GLU A 125 -6.95 16.15 12.29
C GLU A 125 -7.12 17.62 12.68
N PRO A 126 -6.14 18.23 13.37
CA PRO A 126 -6.25 19.60 13.82
C PRO A 126 -5.98 20.56 12.66
N HIS A 127 -7.00 21.31 12.24
CA HIS A 127 -6.85 22.42 11.30
C HIS A 127 -6.61 23.73 12.07
N GLU A 128 -5.38 24.19 12.10
CA GLU A 128 -5.00 25.48 12.70
C GLU A 128 -5.31 26.64 11.73
N PRO A 129 -5.58 27.87 12.24
CA PRO A 129 -5.96 29.00 11.40
C PRO A 129 -4.93 29.44 10.35
N ASP A 130 -3.67 29.04 10.50
CA ASP A 130 -2.55 29.32 9.60
C ASP A 130 -2.06 28.08 8.82
N ASP A 131 -2.83 26.98 8.85
CA ASP A 131 -2.52 25.81 8.05
C ASP A 131 -2.52 26.17 6.55
N LEU A 132 -1.49 25.69 5.85
CA LEU A 132 -1.41 25.77 4.40
C LEU A 132 -2.20 24.60 3.83
N ASP A 133 -3.14 24.88 2.93
CA ASP A 133 -4.03 23.90 2.29
C ASP A 133 -3.28 22.78 1.51
N GLU A 134 -1.96 22.85 1.35
CA GLU A 134 -1.16 21.91 0.57
C GLU A 134 0.23 21.64 1.21
N GLY A 135 0.55 20.37 1.48
CA GLY A 135 1.91 19.90 1.75
C GLY A 135 2.09 19.09 3.03
N ALA A 136 3.35 18.88 3.44
CA ALA A 136 3.72 18.16 4.66
C ALA A 136 3.26 18.83 5.98
N LEU A 137 2.66 20.02 5.87
CA LEU A 137 2.07 20.81 6.95
C LEU A 137 0.55 20.78 6.95
N ASP A 138 -0.08 20.03 6.03
CA ASP A 138 -1.52 19.80 6.06
C ASP A 138 -1.94 19.15 7.40
N ALA A 139 -3.06 19.62 7.95
CA ALA A 139 -3.66 19.19 9.20
C ALA A 139 -3.75 17.66 9.34
N ALA A 140 -4.00 16.96 8.22
CA ALA A 140 -4.04 15.51 8.15
C ALA A 140 -2.73 14.84 8.61
N TRP A 141 -1.58 15.47 8.38
CA TRP A 141 -0.28 14.96 8.83
C TRP A 141 0.01 15.30 10.29
N ASN A 142 -0.78 16.15 10.95
CA ASN A 142 -0.56 16.59 12.33
C ASN A 142 -1.36 15.79 13.37
N ALA A 143 -2.24 14.89 12.93
CA ALA A 143 -3.00 14.00 13.80
C ALA A 143 -2.13 12.91 14.45
N ARG A 144 -2.69 12.27 15.49
CA ARG A 144 -2.14 11.07 16.12
C ARG A 144 -3.04 9.88 15.83
N HIS A 145 -2.49 8.91 15.13
CA HIS A 145 -3.18 7.71 14.67
C HIS A 145 -2.83 6.52 15.57
N VAL A 146 -3.77 5.60 15.75
CA VAL A 146 -3.51 4.32 16.42
C VAL A 146 -3.39 3.23 15.35
N CYS A 147 -2.15 2.85 15.04
CA CYS A 147 -1.85 1.91 13.99
C CYS A 147 -1.46 0.54 14.59
N LYS A 148 -1.62 -0.53 13.81
CA LYS A 148 -0.86 -1.75 14.07
C LYS A 148 0.63 -1.45 13.90
N ASP A 149 1.48 -1.98 14.76
CA ASP A 149 2.92 -1.84 14.61
C ASP A 149 3.34 -2.49 13.30
N TYR A 150 3.76 -1.66 12.35
CA TYR A 150 4.03 -2.11 10.99
C TYR A 150 5.18 -3.12 10.93
N GLY A 151 6.21 -2.95 11.77
CA GLY A 151 7.32 -3.89 11.86
C GLY A 151 6.89 -5.24 12.44
N ALA A 152 5.99 -5.24 13.43
CA ALA A 152 5.41 -6.47 13.94
C ALA A 152 4.51 -7.16 12.90
N VAL A 153 3.75 -6.40 12.10
CA VAL A 153 2.95 -6.95 10.99
C VAL A 153 3.86 -7.59 9.95
N THR A 154 4.88 -6.89 9.45
CA THR A 154 5.76 -7.42 8.40
C THR A 154 6.56 -8.62 8.89
N GLY A 155 7.06 -8.61 10.13
CA GLY A 155 7.73 -9.76 10.74
C GLY A 155 6.82 -10.98 10.88
N TYR A 156 5.57 -10.79 11.29
CA TYR A 156 4.57 -11.87 11.29
C TYR A 156 4.32 -12.43 9.89
N LEU A 157 4.19 -11.57 8.88
CA LEU A 157 3.98 -12.02 7.51
C LEU A 157 5.17 -12.79 6.96
N GLU A 158 6.39 -12.36 7.26
CA GLU A 158 7.63 -13.06 6.88
C GLU A 158 7.68 -14.47 7.47
N GLU A 159 7.37 -14.63 8.77
CA GLU A 159 7.28 -15.94 9.42
C GLU A 159 6.25 -16.85 8.70
N GLN A 160 5.05 -16.32 8.42
CA GLN A 160 4.01 -17.08 7.74
C GLN A 160 4.35 -17.45 6.29
N ILE A 161 5.13 -16.62 5.60
CA ILE A 161 5.67 -16.94 4.27
C ILE A 161 6.68 -18.08 4.38
N ASN A 162 7.61 -17.99 5.33
CA ASN A 162 8.65 -19.02 5.55
C ASN A 162 8.05 -20.38 5.92
N ASP A 163 6.95 -20.39 6.66
CA ASP A 163 6.20 -21.60 7.02
C ASP A 163 5.33 -22.14 5.87
N GLY A 164 5.24 -21.43 4.74
CA GLY A 164 4.37 -21.77 3.61
C GLY A 164 2.88 -21.60 3.93
N ALA A 165 2.54 -20.97 5.06
CA ALA A 165 1.17 -20.75 5.51
C ALA A 165 0.49 -19.56 4.81
N ARG A 166 1.29 -18.66 4.20
CA ARG A 166 0.80 -17.43 3.60
C ARG A 166 1.55 -17.05 2.34
N VAL A 167 0.80 -16.52 1.38
CA VAL A 167 1.33 -15.92 0.16
C VAL A 167 1.16 -14.41 0.25
N VAL A 168 2.22 -13.67 -0.06
CA VAL A 168 2.19 -12.23 -0.25
C VAL A 168 2.68 -11.94 -1.65
N LEU A 169 1.85 -11.25 -2.44
CA LEU A 169 2.19 -10.88 -3.81
C LEU A 169 3.22 -9.74 -3.81
N PRO A 170 4.05 -9.60 -4.86
CA PRO A 170 4.93 -8.45 -5.06
C PRO A 170 4.18 -7.11 -5.06
N ILE A 171 4.89 -6.00 -4.86
CA ILE A 171 4.27 -4.66 -4.84
C ILE A 171 3.72 -4.26 -6.21
N ASP A 172 4.31 -4.75 -7.30
CA ASP A 172 4.02 -4.39 -8.69
C ASP A 172 3.25 -5.48 -9.45
N ASP A 173 2.54 -6.35 -8.72
CA ASP A 173 1.81 -7.50 -9.26
C ASP A 173 0.70 -7.18 -10.28
#